data_AF-A0A497BW05-F1
#
_entry.id   AF-A0A497BW05-F1
#
_cell.length_a   1.000
_cell.length_b   1.000
_cell.length_c   1.000
_cell.angle_alpha   90.00
_cell.angle_beta   90.00
_cell.angle_gamma   90.00
#
_symmetry.space_group_name_H-M   'P 1'
#
loop_
_entity.id
_entity.type
_entity.pdbx_description
1 polymer ?
#
loop_
_entity_poly.entity_id
_entity_poly.type
_entity_poly.pdbx_seq_one_letter_code
_entity_poly.pdbx_strand_id
1 'polypeptide(L)'
;MEKKLTAGAKVDKLFRLRERVRKANKAAKLLKADYDELEEDIIVSIQSTGSEIIRSRLATATVVPKDIPTVDDWAEFEKWMYENKALYIMQRRISPDPIKEIMDRSDGKPPPGIVILPKLTLSLLTRSKE
;
A
#
# COMPACT_ATOMS: atom_id res chain seq x y z
N MET A 1 -22.95 -2.30 -32.87
CA MET A 1 -21.81 -1.36 -33.00
C MET A 1 -21.66 -0.60 -31.68
N GLU A 2 -20.62 -0.89 -30.90
CA GLU A 2 -20.32 -0.11 -29.68
C GLU A 2 -19.95 1.32 -30.07
N LYS A 3 -20.75 2.29 -29.63
CA LYS A 3 -20.50 3.72 -29.86
C LYS A 3 -19.22 4.11 -29.10
N LYS A 4 -18.07 4.12 -29.79
CA LYS A 4 -16.79 4.56 -29.23
C LYS A 4 -16.96 6.00 -28.71
N LEU A 5 -16.79 6.19 -27.39
CA LEU A 5 -16.79 7.53 -26.80
C LEU A 5 -15.65 8.36 -27.40
N THR A 6 -15.92 9.64 -27.68
CA THR A 6 -14.90 10.62 -28.03
C THR A 6 -13.91 10.81 -26.88
N ALA A 7 -12.68 11.27 -27.17
CA ALA A 7 -11.67 11.48 -26.13
C ALA A 7 -12.15 12.42 -25.02
N GLY A 8 -12.84 13.52 -25.35
CA GLY A 8 -13.45 14.42 -24.37
C GLY A 8 -14.50 13.73 -23.50
N ALA A 9 -15.41 12.93 -24.09
CA ALA A 9 -16.41 12.19 -23.33
C ALA A 9 -15.78 11.13 -22.40
N LYS A 10 -14.62 10.57 -22.77
CA LYS A 10 -13.84 9.68 -21.89
C LYS A 10 -13.25 10.43 -20.69
N VAL A 11 -12.75 11.65 -20.89
CA VAL A 11 -12.23 12.52 -19.81
C VAL A 11 -13.35 12.86 -18.82
N ASP A 12 -14.53 13.26 -19.30
CA ASP A 12 -15.67 13.56 -18.43
C ASP A 12 -16.15 12.34 -17.65
N LYS A 13 -16.23 11.17 -18.30
CA LYS A 13 -16.57 9.90 -17.65
C LYS A 13 -15.52 9.54 -16.60
N LEU A 14 -14.24 9.73 -16.90
CA LEU A 14 -13.14 9.48 -15.97
C LEU A 14 -13.21 10.40 -14.75
N PHE A 15 -13.53 11.69 -14.94
CA PHE A 15 -13.74 12.62 -13.82
C PHE A 15 -14.90 12.19 -12.92
N ARG A 16 -16.05 11.81 -13.49
CA ARG A 16 -17.19 11.30 -12.70
C ARG A 16 -16.84 10.03 -11.92
N LEU A 17 -16.06 9.13 -12.53
CA LEU A 17 -15.58 7.93 -11.85
C LEU A 17 -14.62 8.27 -10.71
N ARG A 18 -13.68 9.20 -10.91
CA ARG A 18 -12.77 9.68 -9.85
C ARG A 18 -13.55 10.22 -8.65
N GLU A 19 -14.58 11.02 -8.87
CA GLU A 19 -15.40 11.56 -7.79
C GLU A 19 -16.20 10.49 -7.05
N ARG A 20 -16.72 9.48 -7.76
CA ARG A 20 -17.38 8.32 -7.14
C ARG A 20 -16.41 7.51 -6.29
N VAL A 21 -15.21 7.21 -6.81
CA VAL A 21 -14.15 6.52 -6.06
C VAL A 21 -13.75 7.32 -4.83
N ARG A 22 -13.61 8.64 -4.95
CA ARG A 22 -13.28 9.51 -3.82
C ARG A 22 -14.34 9.45 -2.71
N LYS A 23 -15.63 9.49 -3.08
CA LYS A 23 -16.73 9.36 -2.11
C LYS A 23 -16.76 7.97 -1.47
N ALA A 24 -16.60 6.92 -2.27
CA ALA A 24 -16.55 5.55 -1.77
C ALA A 24 -15.37 5.33 -0.82
N ASN A 25 -14.18 5.83 -1.14
CA ASN A 25 -13.00 5.73 -0.28
C ASN A 25 -13.18 6.47 1.05
N LYS A 26 -13.91 7.60 1.07
CA LYS A 26 -14.25 8.29 2.32
C LYS A 26 -15.16 7.44 3.19
N ALA A 27 -16.23 6.87 2.62
CA ALA A 27 -17.15 5.99 3.35
C ALA A 27 -16.45 4.72 3.83
N ALA A 28 -15.64 4.10 2.97
CA ALA A 28 -14.84 2.92 3.31
C ALA A 28 -13.84 3.21 4.42
N LYS A 29 -13.23 4.40 4.45
CA LYS A 29 -12.32 4.81 5.53
C LYS A 29 -13.03 4.90 6.88
N LEU A 30 -14.24 5.45 6.92
CA LEU A 30 -15.04 5.53 8.16
C LEU A 30 -15.43 4.12 8.63
N LEU A 31 -16.00 3.30 7.75
CA LEU A 31 -16.37 1.92 8.10
C LEU A 31 -15.17 1.08 8.51
N LYS A 32 -13.99 1.31 7.92
CA LYS A 32 -12.76 0.62 8.30
C LYS A 32 -12.28 1.06 9.68
N ALA A 33 -12.42 2.33 10.05
CA ALA A 33 -12.11 2.79 11.40
C ALA A 33 -13.02 2.13 12.45
N ASP A 34 -14.34 2.11 12.21
CA ASP A 34 -15.29 1.43 13.11
C ASP A 34 -15.01 -0.08 13.21
N TYR A 35 -14.60 -0.70 12.09
CA TYR A 35 -14.21 -2.10 12.05
C TYR A 35 -12.95 -2.37 12.86
N ASP A 36 -11.91 -1.53 12.70
CA ASP A 36 -10.62 -1.68 13.39
C ASP A 36 -10.78 -1.47 14.90
N GLU A 37 -11.59 -0.49 15.31
CA GLU A 37 -11.93 -0.26 16.73
C GLU A 37 -12.63 -1.47 17.34
N LEU A 38 -13.64 -2.03 16.66
CA LEU A 38 -14.32 -3.23 17.14
C LEU A 38 -13.41 -4.47 17.16
N GLU A 39 -12.49 -4.59 16.20
CA GLU A 39 -11.50 -5.67 16.17
C GLU A 39 -10.57 -5.60 17.38
N GLU A 40 -10.06 -4.42 17.72
CA GLU A 40 -9.23 -4.19 18.91
C GLU A 40 -10.01 -4.50 20.20
N ASP A 41 -11.25 -4.05 20.33
CA ASP A 41 -12.11 -4.33 21.48
C ASP A 41 -12.36 -5.83 21.68
N ILE A 42 -12.58 -6.56 20.58
CA ILE A 42 -12.74 -8.02 20.62
C ILE A 42 -11.44 -8.69 21.09
N ILE A 43 -10.27 -8.24 20.60
CA ILE A 43 -8.97 -8.77 21.03
C ILE A 43 -8.76 -8.53 22.53
N VAL A 44 -9.03 -7.33 23.04
CA VAL A 44 -8.94 -7.00 24.47
C VAL A 44 -9.92 -7.85 25.30
N SER A 45 -11.13 -8.08 24.79
CA SER A 45 -12.14 -8.93 25.45
C SER A 45 -11.69 -10.40 25.53
N ILE A 46 -11.11 -10.93 24.46
CA ILE A 46 -10.55 -12.29 24.39
C ILE A 46 -9.41 -12.43 25.40
N GLN A 47 -8.47 -11.47 25.43
CA GLN A 47 -7.33 -11.46 26.35
C GLN A 47 -7.75 -11.34 27.81
N SER A 48 -8.72 -10.48 28.14
CA SER A 48 -9.19 -10.27 29.52
C SER A 48 -9.99 -11.46 30.07
N THR A 49 -10.69 -12.19 29.21
CA THR A 49 -11.48 -13.38 29.60
C THR A 49 -10.63 -14.64 29.66
N GLY A 50 -9.37 -14.60 29.18
CA GLY A 50 -8.50 -15.78 29.05
C GLY A 50 -9.04 -16.84 28.09
N SER A 51 -9.99 -16.46 27.23
CA SER A 51 -10.57 -17.34 26.21
C SER A 51 -9.77 -17.20 24.93
N GLU A 52 -9.69 -18.25 24.11
CA GLU A 52 -9.00 -18.17 22.81
C GLU A 52 -9.97 -17.92 21.64
N ILE A 53 -11.28 -18.15 21.87
CA ILE A 53 -12.30 -18.18 20.85
C ILE A 53 -13.59 -17.52 21.38
N ILE A 54 -14.17 -16.61 20.60
CA ILE A 54 -15.52 -16.08 20.82
C ILE A 54 -16.42 -16.51 19.67
N ARG A 55 -17.54 -17.15 20.00
CA ARG A 55 -18.54 -17.59 19.02
C ARG A 55 -19.77 -16.69 19.08
N SER A 56 -20.24 -16.26 17.93
CA SER A 56 -21.52 -15.56 17.78
C SER A 56 -22.43 -16.33 16.82
N ARG A 57 -23.67 -15.88 16.68
CA ARG A 57 -24.64 -16.46 15.73
C ARG A 57 -24.21 -16.30 14.25
N LEU A 58 -23.40 -15.29 13.94
CA LEU A 58 -23.04 -14.94 12.56
C LEU A 58 -21.59 -15.32 12.20
N ALA A 59 -20.67 -15.33 13.17
CA ALA A 59 -19.25 -15.57 12.96
C ALA A 59 -18.56 -16.08 14.23
N THR A 60 -17.35 -16.62 14.07
CA THR A 60 -16.45 -17.02 15.16
C THR A 60 -15.15 -16.22 15.04
N ALA A 61 -14.71 -15.61 16.14
CA ALA A 61 -13.44 -14.89 16.24
C ALA A 61 -12.43 -15.73 17.03
N THR A 62 -11.21 -15.85 16.51
CA THR A 62 -10.10 -16.56 17.14
C THR A 62 -8.86 -15.67 17.04
N VAL A 63 -8.16 -15.44 18.15
CA VAL A 63 -6.90 -14.70 18.15
C VAL A 63 -5.76 -15.68 17.96
N VAL A 64 -4.98 -15.48 16.90
CA VAL A 64 -3.79 -16.28 16.61
C VAL A 64 -2.57 -15.35 16.72
N PRO A 65 -1.65 -15.59 17.67
CA PRO A 65 -0.44 -14.81 17.75
C PRO A 65 0.38 -15.03 16.47
N LYS A 66 0.90 -13.94 15.91
CA LYS A 66 1.77 -13.97 14.76
C LYS A 66 3.04 -13.21 15.09
N ASP A 67 4.16 -13.93 15.09
CA ASP A 67 5.47 -13.32 15.23
C ASP A 67 5.79 -12.54 13.95
N ILE A 68 6.00 -11.23 14.10
CA ILE A 68 6.44 -10.35 13.02
C ILE A 68 7.91 -10.03 13.28
N PRO A 69 8.84 -10.53 12.46
CA PRO A 69 10.25 -10.22 12.64
C PRO A 69 10.46 -8.71 12.44
N THR A 70 11.14 -8.08 13.39
CA THR A 70 11.50 -6.66 13.37
C THR A 70 13.01 -6.56 13.55
N VAL A 71 13.64 -5.58 12.90
CA VAL A 71 15.08 -5.35 12.97
C VAL A 71 15.33 -4.22 13.95
N ASP A 72 16.07 -4.50 15.02
CA ASP A 72 16.45 -3.50 16.04
C ASP A 72 17.70 -2.71 15.62
N ASP A 73 18.73 -3.41 15.11
CA ASP A 73 19.96 -2.80 14.58
C ASP A 73 20.18 -3.20 13.12
N TRP A 74 20.00 -2.22 12.23
CA TRP A 74 20.20 -2.40 10.79
C TRP A 74 21.66 -2.61 10.42
N ALA A 75 22.62 -1.98 11.11
CA ALA A 75 24.03 -2.09 10.78
C ALA A 75 24.57 -3.49 11.07
N GLU A 76 24.20 -4.08 12.21
CA GLU A 76 24.57 -5.46 12.54
C GLU A 76 23.88 -6.46 11.61
N PHE A 77 22.58 -6.25 11.33
CA PHE A 77 21.82 -7.13 10.45
C PHE A 77 22.35 -7.10 9.01
N GLU A 78 22.68 -5.92 8.47
CA GLU A 78 23.24 -5.79 7.13
C GLU A 78 24.58 -6.50 7.02
N LYS A 79 25.47 -6.31 8.01
CA LYS A 79 26.76 -7.00 8.07
C LYS A 79 26.57 -8.52 8.04
N TRP A 80 25.74 -9.05 8.94
CA TRP A 80 25.42 -10.48 8.97
C TRP A 80 24.82 -10.97 7.65
N MET A 81 23.91 -10.20 7.04
CA MET A 81 23.27 -10.53 5.78
C MET A 81 24.28 -10.65 4.63
N TYR A 82 25.24 -9.72 4.54
CA TYR A 82 26.27 -9.76 3.50
C TYR A 82 27.26 -10.91 3.72
N GLU A 83 27.70 -11.14 4.95
CA GLU A 83 28.59 -12.26 5.32
C GLU A 83 27.97 -13.62 4.97
N ASN A 84 26.67 -13.77 5.23
CA ASN A 84 25.93 -15.02 4.99
C ASN A 84 25.28 -15.10 3.60
N LYS A 85 25.49 -14.10 2.74
CA LYS A 85 24.84 -14.00 1.41
C LYS A 85 23.31 -14.14 1.48
N ALA A 86 22.71 -13.67 2.56
CA ALA A 86 21.30 -13.90 2.93
C ALA A 86 20.33 -12.86 2.34
N LEU A 87 20.62 -12.33 1.15
CA LEU A 87 19.80 -11.30 0.48
C LEU A 87 18.36 -11.77 0.16
N TYR A 88 18.07 -13.07 0.24
CA TYR A 88 16.74 -13.63 0.04
C TYR A 88 15.74 -13.29 1.16
N ILE A 89 16.24 -12.85 2.32
CA ILE A 89 15.40 -12.40 3.45
C ILE A 89 14.78 -11.03 3.12
N MET A 90 15.46 -10.22 2.32
CA MET A 90 14.99 -8.90 1.90
C MET A 90 13.99 -9.01 0.75
N GLN A 91 12.98 -8.13 0.77
CA GLN A 91 12.07 -7.97 -0.36
C GLN A 91 12.79 -7.26 -1.52
N ARG A 92 12.63 -7.79 -2.74
CA ARG A 92 13.20 -7.19 -3.95
C ARG A 92 12.34 -6.01 -4.41
N ARG A 93 12.53 -4.85 -3.78
CA ARG A 93 11.88 -3.59 -4.16
C ARG A 93 12.91 -2.48 -4.23
N ILE A 94 12.92 -1.77 -5.36
CA ILE A 94 13.75 -0.59 -5.57
C ILE A 94 12.96 0.65 -5.15
N SER A 95 13.57 1.53 -4.36
CA SER A 95 13.01 2.85 -4.08
C SER A 95 13.39 3.81 -5.21
N PRO A 96 12.43 4.49 -5.86
CA PRO A 96 12.72 5.33 -7.03
C PRO A 96 13.50 6.60 -6.68
N ASP A 97 13.34 7.14 -5.47
CA ASP A 97 13.96 8.43 -5.11
C ASP A 97 15.49 8.33 -4.94
N PRO A 98 16.04 7.33 -4.23
CA PRO A 98 17.49 7.10 -4.20
C PRO A 98 18.09 6.85 -5.58
N ILE A 99 17.37 6.20 -6.49
CA ILE A 99 17.86 5.97 -7.87
C ILE A 99 18.01 7.30 -8.62
N LYS A 100 17.07 8.23 -8.46
CA LYS A 100 17.18 9.58 -9.04
C LYS A 100 18.41 10.30 -8.50
N GLU A 101 18.63 10.27 -7.19
CA GLU A 101 19.81 10.91 -6.59
C GLU A 101 21.14 10.34 -7.12
N ILE A 102 21.21 9.02 -7.32
CA ILE A 102 22.39 8.38 -7.90
C ILE A 102 22.59 8.83 -9.35
N MET A 103 21.50 8.91 -10.14
CA MET A 103 21.56 9.39 -11.51
C MET A 103 21.97 10.86 -11.61
N ASP A 104 21.48 11.71 -10.71
CA ASP A 104 21.85 13.13 -10.65
C ASP A 104 23.36 13.31 -10.39
N ARG A 105 23.96 12.38 -9.65
CA ARG A 105 25.42 12.32 -9.41
C ARG A 105 26.22 11.60 -10.51
N SER A 106 25.55 10.88 -11.42
CA SER A 106 26.17 9.99 -12.40
C SER A 106 25.85 10.37 -13.86
N ASP A 107 25.68 11.67 -14.13
CA ASP A 107 25.34 12.22 -15.46
C ASP A 107 24.09 11.55 -16.09
N GLY A 108 23.09 11.24 -15.27
CA GLY A 108 21.85 10.61 -15.70
C GLY A 108 21.93 9.11 -15.97
N LYS A 109 23.05 8.45 -15.64
CA LYS A 109 23.20 6.99 -15.82
C LYS A 109 22.59 6.23 -14.64
N PRO A 110 21.68 5.27 -14.89
CA PRO A 110 21.14 4.43 -13.82
C PRO A 110 22.20 3.46 -13.27
N PRO A 111 22.05 2.99 -12.03
CA PRO A 111 22.88 1.91 -11.51
C PRO A 111 22.80 0.64 -12.40
N PRO A 112 23.88 -0.17 -12.45
CA PRO A 112 23.88 -1.43 -13.18
C PRO A 112 22.68 -2.32 -12.81
N GLY A 113 22.04 -2.93 -13.82
CA GLY A 113 20.89 -3.81 -13.62
C GLY A 113 19.54 -3.12 -13.47
N ILE A 114 19.48 -1.77 -13.54
CA ILE A 114 18.24 -1.00 -13.51
C ILE A 114 17.94 -0.44 -14.90
N VAL A 115 16.71 -0.66 -15.37
CA VAL A 115 16.17 -0.06 -16.59
C VAL A 115 15.05 0.89 -16.21
N ILE A 116 15.14 2.14 -16.66
CA ILE A 116 14.13 3.16 -16.39
C ILE A 116 13.18 3.23 -17.58
N LEU A 117 11.94 2.83 -17.33
CA LEU A 117 10.89 2.89 -18.34
C LEU A 117 10.06 4.17 -18.15
N PRO A 118 9.88 4.98 -19.20
CA PRO A 118 9.04 6.17 -19.10
C PRO A 118 7.59 5.74 -18.89
N LYS A 119 7.02 6.09 -17.73
CA LYS A 119 5.61 5.88 -17.42
C LYS A 119 4.81 7.15 -17.72
N LEU A 120 3.92 7.09 -18.70
CA LEU A 120 2.96 8.17 -18.94
C LEU A 120 1.95 8.20 -17.78
N THR A 121 1.82 9.38 -17.16
CA THR A 121 0.83 9.62 -16.11
C THR A 121 -0.15 10.67 -16.59
N LEU A 122 -1.46 10.38 -16.48
CA LEU A 122 -2.52 11.33 -16.79
C LEU A 122 -2.79 12.21 -15.57
N SER A 123 -2.66 13.53 -15.74
CA SER A 123 -3.09 14.52 -14.75
C SER A 123 -4.45 15.08 -15.15
N LEU A 124 -5.42 15.04 -14.23
CA LEU A 124 -6.75 15.61 -14.41
C LEU A 124 -6.87 16.89 -13.59
N LEU A 125 -6.85 18.03 -14.26
CA LEU A 125 -7.08 19.35 -13.69
C LEU A 125 -8.56 19.69 -13.77
N THR A 126 -9.17 20.05 -12.65
CA THR A 126 -10.52 20.61 -12.62
C THR A 126 -10.45 22.07 -12.99
N ARG A 127 -11.11 22.48 -14.08
CA ARG A 127 -11.39 23.90 -14.31
C ARG A 127 -12.58 24.27 -13.42
N SER A 128 -12.37 25.13 -12.43
CA SER A 128 -13.47 25.79 -11.75
C SER A 128 -14.26 26.58 -12.79
N LYS A 129 -15.58 26.38 -12.84
CA LYS A 129 -16.46 27.37 -13.44
C LYS A 129 -16.63 28.48 -12.41
N GLU A 130 -16.22 29.69 -12.77
CA GLU A 130 -16.92 30.90 -12.32
C GLU A 130 -18.41 30.80 -12.68
#